data_AF-A0A434S281-F1
#
_entry.id   AF-A0A434S281-F1
#
_cell.length_a   1.000
_cell.length_b   1.000
_cell.length_c   1.000
_cell.angle_alpha   90.00
_cell.angle_beta   90.00
_cell.angle_gamma   90.00
#
_symmetry.space_group_name_H-M   'P 1'
#
loop_
_entity.id
_entity.type
_entity.pdbx_description
1 polymer ?
#
loop_
_entity_poly.entity_id
_entity_poly.type
_entity_poly.pdbx_seq_one_letter_code
_entity_poly.pdbx_strand_id
1 'polypeptide(L)' 'MDPYVLKTLNEERRARRAAVLVTDLGDGRDRIVREGDRVAGELGAAIASAFRTGISRSVEAEGRTFFLNAHLP' A
#
# COMPACT_ATOMS: atom_id res chain seq x y z
N MET A 1 -6.91 3.19 -12.03
CA MET A 1 -6.78 1.93 -11.28
C MET A 1 -6.55 0.81 -12.27
N ASP A 2 -5.35 0.26 -12.28
CA ASP A 2 -4.93 -0.78 -13.22
C ASP A 2 -5.60 -2.12 -12.86
N PRO A 3 -6.29 -2.81 -13.80
CA PRO A 3 -6.86 -4.15 -13.55
C PRO A 3 -5.85 -5.18 -13.02
N TYR A 4 -4.57 -5.06 -13.36
CA TYR A 4 -3.51 -5.94 -12.88
C TYR A 4 -3.27 -5.78 -11.37
N VAL A 5 -3.34 -4.55 -10.86
CA VAL A 5 -3.22 -4.25 -9.43
C VAL A 5 -4.35 -4.91 -8.64
N LEU A 6 -5.59 -4.84 -9.15
CA LEU A 6 -6.75 -5.47 -8.53
C LEU A 6 -6.63 -7.00 -8.51
N LYS A 7 -6.15 -7.61 -9.61
CA LYS A 7 -5.92 -9.04 -9.68
C LYS A 7 -4.90 -9.49 -8.63
N THR A 8 -3.76 -8.80 -8.57
CA THR A 8 -2.70 -9.06 -7.59
C THR A 8 -3.24 -8.94 -6.16
N LEU A 9 -3.96 -7.87 -5.84
CA LEU A 9 -4.55 -7.69 -4.52
C LEU A 9 -5.52 -8.81 -4.14
N ASN A 10 -6.36 -9.26 -5.07
CA ASN A 10 -7.27 -10.36 -4.83
C ASN A 10 -6.54 -11.69 -4.59
N GLU A 11 -5.42 -11.93 -5.28
CA GLU A 11 -4.56 -13.10 -5.04
C GLU A 11 -3.95 -13.07 -3.64
N GLU A 12 -3.44 -11.92 -3.19
CA GLU A 12 -2.92 -11.76 -1.82
C GLU A 12 -4.01 -12.00 -0.76
N ARG A 13 -5.20 -11.43 -0.95
CA ARG A 13 -6.35 -11.62 -0.04
C ARG A 13 -6.77 -13.08 0.06
N ARG A 14 -6.87 -13.79 -1.08
CA ARG A 14 -7.21 -15.22 -1.11
C ARG A 14 -6.17 -16.07 -0.41
N ALA A 15 -4.90 -15.70 -0.55
CA ALA A 15 -3.79 -16.39 0.10
C ALA A 15 -3.60 -15.99 1.58
N ARG A 16 -4.47 -15.13 2.13
CA ARG A 16 -4.36 -14.61 3.50
C ARG A 16 -2.99 -13.98 3.78
N ARG A 17 -2.46 -13.22 2.81
CA ARG A 17 -1.21 -12.47 2.95
C ARG A 17 -1.50 -10.98 3.06
N ALA A 18 -0.77 -10.31 3.94
CA ALA A 18 -0.89 -8.88 4.13
C ALA A 18 -0.37 -8.12 2.89
N ALA A 19 -1.14 -7.15 2.43
CA ALA A 19 -0.76 -6.26 1.34
C ALA A 19 -1.28 -4.84 1.59
N VAL A 20 -0.53 -3.84 1.14
CA VAL A 20 -0.96 -2.44 1.12
C VAL A 20 -1.03 -2.00 -0.34
N LEU A 21 -2.20 -1.54 -0.77
CA LEU A 21 -2.33 -0.81 -2.02
C LEU A 21 -1.97 0.65 -1.75
N VAL A 22 -0.90 1.11 -2.40
CA VAL A 22 -0.41 2.48 -2.32
C VAL A 22 -0.84 3.22 -3.57
N THR A 23 -1.57 4.32 -3.40
CA THR A 23 -1.98 5.19 -4.49
C THR A 23 -1.33 6.56 -4.31
N ASP A 24 -0.51 7.00 -5.27
CA ASP A 24 -0.06 8.40 -5.36
C ASP A 24 -1.26 9.25 -5.77
N LEU A 25 -1.68 10.19 -4.91
CA LEU A 25 -2.84 11.03 -5.18
C LEU A 25 -2.52 12.22 -6.10
N GLY A 26 -1.23 12.50 -6.35
CA GLY A 26 -0.82 13.55 -7.28
C GLY A 26 -0.97 13.14 -8.74
N ASP A 27 -0.71 11.87 -9.07
CA ASP A 27 -0.75 11.37 -10.45
C ASP A 27 -1.60 10.11 -10.66
N GLY A 28 -2.19 9.56 -9.59
CA GLY A 28 -3.12 8.43 -9.65
C GLY A 28 -2.46 7.07 -9.85
N ARG A 29 -1.13 6.97 -9.83
CA ARG A 29 -0.43 5.69 -9.96
C ARG A 29 -0.62 4.83 -8.72
N ASP A 30 -0.90 3.56 -8.96
CA ASP A 30 -1.12 2.53 -7.96
C ASP A 30 -0.01 1.47 -7.97
N ARG A 31 0.34 0.97 -6.78
CA ARG A 31 1.20 -0.21 -6.61
C ARG A 31 0.80 -1.03 -5.40
N ILE A 32 1.04 -2.34 -5.47
CA ILE A 32 0.94 -3.22 -4.30
C ILE A 32 2.30 -3.29 -3.62
N VAL A 33 2.30 -3.18 -2.30
CA VAL A 33 3.44 -3.46 -1.44
C VAL A 33 3.05 -4.63 -0.53
N ARG A 34 3.86 -5.68 -0.50
CA ARG A 34 3.67 -6.86 0.36
C ARG A 34 4.44 -6.70 1.67
N GLU A 35 4.02 -7.44 2.68
CA GLU A 35 4.80 -7.54 3.91
C GLU A 35 6.20 -8.12 3.60
N GLY A 36 7.25 -7.40 3.99
CA GLY A 36 8.65 -7.74 3.70
C GLY A 36 9.26 -7.02 2.49
N ASP A 37 8.45 -6.38 1.65
CA ASP A 37 8.96 -5.53 0.58
C ASP A 37 9.66 -4.30 1.17
N ARG A 38 10.86 -3.99 0.67
CA ARG A 38 11.62 -2.81 1.12
C ARG A 38 11.18 -1.59 0.33
N VAL A 39 10.59 -0.64 1.04
CA VAL A 39 10.35 0.72 0.56
C VAL A 39 11.18 1.65 1.45
N ALA A 40 12.00 2.49 0.81
CA ALA A 40 12.85 3.44 1.52
C ALA A 40 12.06 4.71 1.91
N GLY A 41 12.69 5.55 2.72
CA GLY A 41 12.19 6.89 3.03
C GLY A 41 10.94 6.91 3.92
N GLU A 42 10.33 8.08 3.99
CA GLU A 42 9.15 8.37 4.81
C GLU A 42 7.96 7.49 4.41
N LEU A 43 7.80 7.22 3.11
CA LEU A 43 6.74 6.37 2.59
C LEU A 43 6.90 4.93 3.09
N GLY A 44 8.13 4.41 3.16
CA GLY A 44 8.41 3.09 3.73
C GLY A 44 8.02 2.98 5.20
N ALA A 45 8.34 3.99 6.00
CA ALA A 45 7.96 4.03 7.41
C ALA A 45 6.43 4.09 7.59
N ALA A 46 5.73 4.87 6.75
CA ALA A 46 4.28 4.96 6.75
C ALA A 46 3.61 3.63 6.36
N ILE A 47 4.11 2.95 5.33
CA ILE A 47 3.63 1.62 4.91
C ILE A 47 3.86 0.59 6.02
N ALA A 48 5.05 0.57 6.62
CA ALA A 48 5.34 -0.32 7.75
C ALA A 48 4.38 -0.07 8.92
N SER A 49 4.01 1.19 9.17
CA SER A 49 2.98 1.52 10.16
C SER A 49 1.60 1.00 9.76
N ALA A 50 1.21 1.11 8.50
CA ALA A 50 -0.06 0.60 8.00
C ALA A 50 -0.16 -0.93 8.16
N PHE A 51 0.94 -1.66 7.93
CA PHE A 51 1.00 -3.10 8.21
C PHE A 51 0.80 -3.43 9.70
N ARG A 52 1.40 -2.65 10.60
CA ARG A 52 1.26 -2.87 12.05
C ARG A 52 -0.12 -2.54 12.59
N THR A 53 -0.78 -1.51 12.05
CA THR A 53 -2.05 -1.00 12.61
C THR A 53 -3.29 -1.47 11.85
N GLY A 54 -3.14 -1.88 10.59
CA GLY A 54 -4.25 -2.16 9.69
C GLY A 54 -5.05 -0.93 9.28
N ILE A 55 -4.58 0.29 9.59
CA ILE A 55 -5.31 1.53 9.33
C ILE A 55 -5.02 2.02 7.91
N SER A 56 -6.07 2.08 7.09
CA SER A 56 -6.03 2.80 5.81
C SER A 56 -6.11 4.31 6.03
N ARG A 57 -5.19 5.06 5.42
CA ARG A 57 -5.11 6.53 5.61
C ARG A 57 -4.31 7.21 4.51
N SER A 58 -4.53 8.51 4.38
CA SER A 58 -3.62 9.38 3.63
C SER A 58 -2.38 9.72 4.46
N VAL A 59 -1.23 9.84 3.80
CA VAL A 59 0.04 10.26 4.37
C VAL A 59 0.76 11.19 3.40
N GLU A 60 1.53 12.12 3.94
CA GLU A 60 2.50 12.88 3.16
C GLU A 60 3.87 12.20 3.28
N ALA A 61 4.56 12.04 2.16
CA ALA A 61 5.91 11.53 2.11
C ALA A 61 6.61 12.11 0.88
N GLU A 62 7.86 12.56 1.03
CA GLU A 62 8.68 13.03 -0.10
C GLU A 62 7.99 14.14 -0.93
N GLY A 63 7.21 15.01 -0.27
CA GLY A 63 6.47 16.11 -0.90
C GLY A 63 5.24 15.69 -1.71
N ARG A 64 4.76 14.44 -1.56
CA ARG A 64 3.57 13.91 -2.22
C ARG A 64 2.58 13.36 -1.21
N THR A 65 1.31 13.33 -1.58
CA THR A 65 0.25 12.69 -0.79
C THR A 65 -0.03 11.29 -1.35
N PHE A 66 0.05 10.29 -0.49
CA PHE A 66 -0.30 8.91 -0.82
C PHE A 66 -1.50 8.46 0.00
N PHE A 67 -2.40 7.68 -0.61
CA PHE A 67 -3.37 6.90 0.12
C PHE A 67 -2.85 5.47 0.32
N LEU A 68 -2.80 5.02 1.57
CA LEU A 68 -2.44 3.67 1.95
C LEU A 68 -3.72 2.91 2.25
N ASN A 69 -4.03 1.89 1.45
CA ASN A 69 -5.15 0.99 1.69
C ASN A 69 -4.63 -0.36 2.20
N ALA A 70 -4.76 -0.58 3.51
CA ALA A 70 -4.24 -1.76 4.18
C ALA A 70 -5.22 -2.94 4.06
N HIS A 71 -4.70 -4.09 3.64
CA HIS A 71 -5.43 -5.35 3.54
C HIS A 71 -4.69 -6.42 4.33
N LEU A 72 -5.13 -6.67 5.56
CA LEU A 72 -4.57 -7.67 6.45
C LEU A 72 -5.44 -8.96 6.50
N PRO A 73 -4.86 -10.13 6.81
CA PRO A 73 -5.56 -11.42 6.83
C PRO A 73 -6.67 -11.60 7.88
#